data_AF-H0GQX2-F1
#
_entry.id   AF-H0GQX2-F1
#
_cell.length_a   1.000
_cell.length_b   1.000
_cell.length_c   1.000
_cell.angle_alpha   90.00
_cell.angle_beta   90.00
_cell.angle_gamma   90.00
#
_symmetry.space_group_name_H-M   'P 1'
#
loop_
_entity.id
_entity.type
_entity.pdbx_description
1 polymer ?
#
loop_
_entity_poly.entity_id
_entity_poly.type
_entity_poly.pdbx_seq_one_letter_code
_entity_poly.pdbx_strand_id
1 'polypeptide(L)'
;MFKSIAYSIVAASLVNAGTIPLGKLSDIDKIGTQKDIFPFLGGAGPYYSFPGDYGISRDLPEGCEMKQVQMLGRHGERYPTASKAKTIMATWYKLSNYTGQFNGSLSFLNDDYEFFIQNSSNLEMETTLANTVDVLNPYTGEMNAKKHAREFLAQYGDMVENQTSFAVFTSSSTRCHDTAQFFIDGLGDRFNISLQTVSEDESAGANTLSAHHSCPAWDDDVNDGILEKYDTGYLSGIAKRLNKETKA
;
A
#
# COMPACT_ATOMS: atom_id res chain seq x y z
N MET A 1 65.66 -32.76 21.07
CA MET A 1 64.73 -33.58 20.27
C MET A 1 63.44 -33.79 21.08
N PHE A 2 62.55 -32.80 21.11
CA PHE A 2 61.19 -32.92 21.67
C PHE A 2 60.29 -31.94 20.89
N LYS A 3 59.39 -32.48 20.08
CA LYS A 3 58.37 -31.72 19.33
C LYS A 3 57.25 -31.36 20.29
N SER A 4 56.92 -30.06 20.37
CA SER A 4 55.76 -29.57 21.09
C SER A 4 54.49 -29.85 20.27
N ILE A 5 53.49 -30.40 20.93
CA ILE A 5 52.19 -30.80 20.37
C ILE A 5 51.31 -29.55 20.31
N ALA A 6 50.95 -29.11 19.10
CA ALA A 6 49.90 -28.12 18.91
C ALA A 6 48.55 -28.86 18.75
N TYR A 7 47.68 -28.72 19.75
CA TYR A 7 46.28 -29.13 19.65
C TYR A 7 45.52 -28.05 18.87
N SER A 8 45.15 -28.35 17.64
CA SER A 8 44.14 -27.59 16.89
C SER A 8 42.78 -28.24 17.12
N ILE A 9 41.94 -27.61 17.92
CA ILE A 9 40.52 -27.93 18.03
C ILE A 9 39.84 -27.33 16.79
N VAL A 10 39.50 -28.16 15.81
CA VAL A 10 38.60 -27.78 14.73
C VAL A 10 37.18 -27.92 15.26
N ALA A 11 36.58 -26.81 15.68
CA ALA A 11 35.14 -26.74 15.91
C ALA A 11 34.46 -26.76 14.54
N ALA A 12 33.89 -27.92 14.16
CA ALA A 12 32.98 -28.01 13.04
C ALA A 12 31.66 -27.33 13.44
N SER A 13 31.49 -26.07 13.06
CA SER A 13 30.15 -25.48 13.01
C SER A 13 29.40 -26.14 11.85
N LEU A 14 28.43 -26.99 12.20
CA LEU A 14 27.40 -27.42 11.28
C LEU A 14 26.61 -26.19 10.85
N VAL A 15 27.00 -25.59 9.73
CA VAL A 15 26.15 -24.65 9.02
C VAL A 15 24.99 -25.49 8.51
N ASN A 16 23.85 -25.40 9.19
CA ASN A 16 22.58 -25.84 8.64
C ASN A 16 22.26 -24.86 7.50
N ALA A 17 22.93 -25.04 6.36
CA ALA A 17 22.56 -24.41 5.11
C ALA A 17 21.25 -25.10 4.69
N GLY A 18 20.14 -24.64 5.28
CA GLY A 18 18.83 -24.90 4.72
C GLY A 18 18.89 -24.41 3.29
N THR A 19 18.87 -25.34 2.34
CA THR A 19 18.72 -25.03 0.93
C THR A 19 17.38 -24.31 0.79
N ILE A 20 17.41 -22.98 0.69
CA ILE A 20 16.23 -22.21 0.29
C ILE A 20 15.90 -22.76 -1.11
N PRO A 21 14.72 -23.38 -1.32
CA PRO A 21 14.40 -23.94 -2.61
C PRO A 21 14.47 -22.81 -3.64
N LEU A 22 15.39 -22.94 -4.60
CA LEU A 22 15.67 -21.93 -5.62
C LEU A 22 14.43 -21.53 -6.44
N GLY A 23 13.38 -22.37 -6.42
CA GLY A 23 12.06 -22.08 -7.01
C GLY A 23 11.32 -20.90 -6.35
N LYS A 24 11.60 -20.53 -5.10
CA LYS A 24 11.06 -19.29 -4.49
C LYS A 24 11.68 -18.01 -5.07
N LEU A 25 12.81 -18.11 -5.77
CA LEU A 25 13.51 -16.97 -6.36
C LEU A 25 13.22 -16.79 -7.86
N SER A 26 12.65 -17.78 -8.55
CA SER A 26 12.49 -17.73 -10.02
C SER A 26 11.50 -16.66 -10.50
N ASP A 27 10.65 -16.15 -9.61
CA ASP A 27 9.66 -15.12 -9.92
C ASP A 27 9.95 -13.76 -9.27
N ILE A 28 11.11 -13.59 -8.63
CA ILE A 28 11.46 -12.32 -7.98
C ILE A 28 11.45 -11.14 -8.97
N ASP A 29 11.91 -11.38 -10.21
CA ASP A 29 11.92 -10.40 -11.29
C ASP A 29 10.50 -9.98 -11.75
N LYS A 30 9.47 -10.75 -11.38
CA LYS A 30 8.06 -10.44 -11.67
C LYS A 30 7.43 -9.58 -10.58
N ILE A 31 7.99 -9.56 -9.38
CA ILE A 31 7.46 -8.75 -8.26
C ILE A 31 7.54 -7.27 -8.65
N GLY A 32 6.42 -6.55 -8.51
CA GLY A 32 6.36 -5.15 -8.87
C GLY A 32 6.19 -4.85 -10.37
N THR A 33 5.99 -5.86 -11.22
CA THR A 33 5.81 -5.64 -12.68
C THR A 33 4.34 -5.45 -13.11
N GLN A 34 3.39 -5.89 -12.29
CA GLN A 34 1.97 -6.01 -12.64
C GLN A 34 1.19 -4.69 -12.53
N LYS A 35 1.76 -3.57 -13.00
CA LYS A 35 1.19 -2.23 -12.80
C LYS A 35 -0.03 -1.95 -13.68
N ASP A 36 -0.15 -2.67 -14.79
CA ASP A 36 -1.23 -2.48 -15.77
C ASP A 36 -2.63 -2.72 -15.20
N ILE A 37 -2.76 -3.45 -14.08
CA ILE A 37 -4.05 -3.69 -13.42
C ILE A 37 -4.49 -2.52 -12.52
N PHE A 38 -3.55 -1.69 -12.04
CA PHE A 38 -3.84 -0.67 -11.02
C PHE A 38 -4.97 0.30 -11.41
N PRO A 39 -5.07 0.78 -12.67
CA PRO A 39 -6.19 1.61 -13.10
C PRO A 39 -7.57 0.97 -12.94
N PHE A 40 -7.65 -0.36 -12.91
CA PHE A 40 -8.91 -1.10 -12.82
C PHE A 40 -9.30 -1.47 -11.38
N LEU A 41 -8.51 -1.05 -10.37
CA LEU A 41 -8.73 -1.39 -8.95
C LEU A 41 -9.48 -0.32 -8.15
N GLY A 42 -10.04 0.70 -8.80
CA GLY A 42 -10.94 1.68 -8.15
C GLY A 42 -10.32 2.40 -6.94
N GLY A 43 -9.01 2.62 -6.93
CA GLY A 43 -8.29 3.25 -5.83
C GLY A 43 -8.03 2.36 -4.60
N ALA A 44 -8.23 1.05 -4.71
CA ALA A 44 -7.84 0.06 -3.70
C ALA A 44 -6.46 -0.58 -3.96
N GLY A 45 -5.91 -0.41 -5.16
CA GLY A 45 -4.57 -0.86 -5.53
C GLY A 45 -3.47 0.16 -5.19
N PRO A 46 -2.21 -0.18 -5.45
CA PRO A 46 -1.09 0.74 -5.28
C PRO A 46 -1.19 2.01 -6.13
N TYR A 47 -0.46 3.05 -5.71
CA TYR A 47 -0.33 4.29 -6.46
C TYR A 47 0.32 4.06 -7.82
N TYR A 48 -0.20 4.76 -8.81
CA TYR A 48 0.38 4.89 -10.15
C TYR A 48 0.16 6.32 -10.64
N SER A 49 1.08 6.81 -11.46
CA SER A 49 0.89 8.08 -12.13
C SER A 49 -0.26 7.99 -13.11
N PHE A 50 -1.05 9.06 -13.22
CA PHE A 50 -2.14 9.13 -14.18
C PHE A 50 -1.62 8.78 -15.59
N PRO A 51 -2.22 7.79 -16.29
CA PRO A 51 -1.65 7.23 -17.51
C PRO A 51 -1.90 8.09 -18.74
N GLY A 52 -2.79 9.08 -18.65
CA GLY A 52 -3.06 10.00 -19.75
C GLY A 52 -1.97 11.07 -19.86
N ASP A 53 -1.54 11.33 -21.09
CA ASP A 53 -0.69 12.45 -21.45
C ASP A 53 -1.45 13.36 -22.43
N TYR A 54 -1.55 14.64 -22.09
CA TYR A 54 -2.19 15.67 -22.91
C TYR A 54 -1.17 16.58 -23.61
N GLY A 55 0.12 16.24 -23.55
CA GLY A 55 1.23 17.01 -24.14
C GLY A 55 1.59 18.28 -23.36
N ILE A 56 1.08 18.43 -22.13
CA ILE A 56 1.38 19.57 -21.26
C ILE A 56 2.54 19.19 -20.35
N SER A 57 3.67 19.88 -20.48
CA SER A 57 4.83 19.65 -19.61
C SER A 57 4.49 19.93 -18.14
N ARG A 58 5.08 19.13 -17.24
CA ARG A 58 5.07 19.37 -15.78
C ARG A 58 6.14 20.38 -15.34
N ASP A 59 7.03 20.76 -16.24
CA ASP A 59 8.11 21.70 -15.96
C ASP A 59 7.57 23.11 -15.77
N LEU A 60 8.30 23.90 -14.99
CA LEU A 60 8.02 25.31 -14.85
C LEU A 60 8.24 26.01 -16.22
N PRO A 61 7.26 26.76 -16.75
CA PRO A 61 7.42 27.46 -18.02
C PRO A 61 8.60 28.45 -17.99
N GLU A 62 9.23 28.66 -19.15
CA GLU A 62 10.35 29.60 -19.29
C GLU A 62 9.95 31.01 -18.84
N GLY A 63 10.79 31.62 -17.98
CA GLY A 63 10.54 32.94 -17.43
C GLY A 63 9.52 32.99 -16.29
N CYS A 64 8.94 31.86 -15.88
CA CYS A 64 8.11 31.77 -14.68
C CYS A 64 8.96 31.43 -13.44
N GLU A 65 8.47 31.85 -12.28
CA GLU A 65 9.04 31.52 -10.97
C GLU A 65 7.92 30.94 -10.09
N MET A 66 8.15 29.79 -9.47
CA MET A 66 7.16 29.19 -8.59
C MET A 66 7.12 29.93 -7.25
N LYS A 67 5.94 30.44 -6.87
CA LYS A 67 5.76 31.22 -5.63
C LYS A 67 5.08 30.45 -4.51
N GLN A 68 4.30 29.42 -4.85
CA GLN A 68 3.57 28.63 -3.88
C GLN A 68 3.27 27.23 -4.44
N VAL A 69 3.34 26.23 -3.58
CA VAL A 69 2.86 24.87 -3.83
C VAL A 69 1.91 24.47 -2.71
N GLN A 70 0.82 23.81 -3.06
CA GLN A 70 -0.08 23.15 -2.12
C GLN A 70 -0.22 21.71 -2.58
N MET A 71 0.13 20.77 -1.71
CA MET A 71 0.02 19.35 -1.98
C MET A 71 -1.08 18.77 -1.08
N LEU A 72 -2.09 18.15 -1.69
CA LEU A 72 -3.09 17.36 -1.00
C LEU A 72 -2.87 15.89 -1.36
N GLY A 73 -2.44 15.09 -0.38
CA GLY A 73 -2.22 13.66 -0.53
C GLY A 73 -3.28 12.85 0.20
N ARG A 74 -3.68 11.72 -0.38
CA ARG A 74 -4.40 10.66 0.35
C ARG A 74 -3.39 9.91 1.22
N HIS A 75 -3.88 9.17 2.22
CA HIS A 75 -3.11 8.10 2.85
C HIS A 75 -2.55 7.12 1.80
N GLY A 76 -1.47 6.41 2.14
CA GLY A 76 -0.84 5.41 1.29
C GLY A 76 -1.64 4.09 1.18
N GLU A 77 -0.97 3.06 0.69
CA GLU A 77 -1.51 1.71 0.58
C GLU A 77 -1.77 1.13 1.96
N ARG A 78 -2.98 0.62 2.18
CA ARG A 78 -3.44 0.14 3.49
C ARG A 78 -4.05 -1.25 3.41
N TYR A 79 -4.18 -1.87 4.58
CA TYR A 79 -5.03 -3.04 4.75
C TYR A 79 -6.51 -2.69 4.52
N PRO A 80 -7.37 -3.70 4.23
CA PRO A 80 -8.80 -3.49 4.08
C PRO A 80 -9.43 -2.86 5.32
N THR A 81 -10.56 -2.19 5.13
CA THR A 81 -11.38 -1.75 6.26
C THR A 81 -11.96 -2.96 6.99
N ALA A 82 -12.32 -2.83 8.26
CA ALA A 82 -12.88 -3.93 9.05
C ALA A 82 -14.13 -4.54 8.38
N SER A 83 -15.00 -3.69 7.83
CA SER A 83 -16.19 -4.12 7.08
C SER A 83 -15.83 -4.91 5.81
N LYS A 84 -14.88 -4.42 5.00
CA LYS A 84 -14.46 -5.14 3.78
C LYS A 84 -13.70 -6.42 4.10
N ALA A 85 -12.88 -6.42 5.16
CA ALA A 85 -12.16 -7.60 5.64
C ALA A 85 -13.11 -8.75 5.98
N LYS A 86 -14.28 -8.46 6.58
CA LYS A 86 -15.31 -9.49 6.86
C LYS A 86 -15.73 -10.23 5.59
N THR A 87 -15.99 -9.52 4.50
CA THR A 87 -16.39 -10.11 3.21
C THR A 87 -15.25 -10.89 2.56
N ILE A 88 -14.02 -10.37 2.61
CA ILE A 88 -12.83 -11.04 2.09
C ILE A 88 -12.57 -12.34 2.87
N MET A 89 -12.60 -12.29 4.21
CA MET A 89 -12.40 -13.45 5.07
C MET A 89 -13.48 -14.52 4.88
N ALA A 90 -14.74 -14.14 4.67
CA ALA A 90 -15.80 -15.10 4.36
C ALA A 90 -15.56 -15.84 3.04
N THR A 91 -15.00 -15.13 2.04
CA THR A 91 -14.59 -15.74 0.76
C THR A 91 -13.39 -16.66 0.97
N TRP A 92 -12.38 -16.19 1.71
CA TRP A 92 -11.21 -16.99 2.06
C TRP A 92 -11.60 -18.27 2.80
N TYR A 93 -12.48 -18.20 3.80
CA TYR A 93 -12.95 -19.36 4.55
C TYR A 93 -13.60 -20.44 3.66
N LYS A 94 -14.33 -20.02 2.61
CA LYS A 94 -14.90 -20.96 1.64
C LYS A 94 -13.81 -21.65 0.82
N LEU A 95 -12.79 -20.90 0.41
CA LEU A 95 -11.67 -21.43 -0.37
C LEU A 95 -10.78 -22.34 0.50
N SER A 96 -10.43 -21.91 1.71
CA SER A 96 -9.56 -22.66 2.62
C SER A 96 -10.17 -23.97 3.12
N ASN A 97 -11.51 -24.08 3.15
CA ASN A 97 -12.21 -25.30 3.52
C ASN A 97 -12.54 -26.22 2.33
N TYR A 98 -12.19 -25.82 1.11
CA TYR A 98 -12.34 -26.68 -0.04
C TYR A 98 -11.34 -27.83 0.05
N THR A 99 -11.82 -29.06 0.01
CA THR A 99 -11.00 -30.27 0.20
C THR A 99 -10.53 -30.91 -1.11
N GLY A 100 -10.95 -30.38 -2.25
CA GLY A 100 -10.49 -30.82 -3.56
C GLY A 100 -9.21 -30.11 -3.99
N GLN A 101 -8.71 -30.46 -5.19
CA GLN A 101 -7.57 -29.78 -5.79
C GLN A 101 -8.04 -28.54 -6.56
N PHE A 102 -7.40 -27.40 -6.32
CA PHE A 102 -7.63 -26.23 -7.17
C PHE A 102 -6.92 -26.40 -8.52
N ASN A 103 -7.58 -26.01 -9.60
CA ASN A 103 -7.01 -26.08 -10.95
C ASN A 103 -7.13 -24.71 -11.64
N GLY A 104 -6.42 -24.55 -12.76
CA GLY A 104 -6.47 -23.34 -13.56
C GLY A 104 -6.08 -22.10 -12.77
N SER A 105 -6.93 -21.08 -12.78
CA SER A 105 -6.64 -19.77 -12.18
C SER A 105 -6.45 -19.80 -10.66
N LEU A 106 -6.95 -20.84 -9.99
CA LEU A 106 -6.86 -21.00 -8.53
C LEU A 106 -5.80 -22.00 -8.09
N SER A 107 -5.03 -22.61 -9.02
CA SER A 107 -4.08 -23.68 -8.67
C SER A 107 -3.01 -23.25 -7.66
N PHE A 108 -2.68 -21.96 -7.62
CA PHE A 108 -1.75 -21.39 -6.64
C PHE A 108 -2.20 -21.60 -5.17
N LEU A 109 -3.50 -21.84 -4.94
CA LEU A 109 -4.03 -22.13 -3.60
C LEU A 109 -3.64 -23.51 -3.08
N ASN A 110 -3.15 -24.41 -3.94
CA ASN A 110 -2.61 -25.70 -3.50
C ASN A 110 -1.19 -25.57 -2.92
N ASP A 111 -0.48 -24.47 -3.23
CA ASP A 111 0.95 -24.30 -2.95
C ASP A 111 1.18 -23.51 -1.65
N ASP A 112 0.54 -23.93 -0.55
CA ASP A 112 0.64 -23.31 0.78
C ASP A 112 0.44 -21.78 0.78
N TYR A 113 -0.55 -21.30 0.03
CA TYR A 113 -0.84 -19.86 -0.07
C TYR A 113 -1.15 -19.26 1.31
N GLU A 114 -0.34 -18.27 1.70
CA GLU A 114 -0.52 -17.54 2.94
C GLU A 114 -1.49 -16.37 2.74
N PHE A 115 -2.60 -16.38 3.48
CA PHE A 115 -3.59 -15.32 3.40
C PHE A 115 -3.04 -13.99 3.93
N PHE A 116 -3.17 -12.90 3.19
CA PHE A 116 -2.48 -11.65 3.52
C PHE A 116 -2.94 -10.95 4.83
N ILE A 117 -4.13 -11.26 5.35
CA ILE A 117 -4.64 -10.72 6.64
C ILE A 117 -4.31 -11.71 7.76
N GLN A 118 -3.11 -11.60 8.31
CA GLN A 118 -2.63 -12.46 9.42
C GLN A 118 -3.04 -11.94 10.80
N ASN A 119 -3.17 -10.62 10.95
CA ASN A 119 -3.51 -9.98 12.21
C ASN A 119 -4.60 -8.92 11.99
N SER A 120 -5.72 -9.04 12.71
CA SER A 120 -6.83 -8.09 12.60
C SER A 120 -6.48 -6.69 13.10
N SER A 121 -5.42 -6.52 13.90
CA SER A 121 -4.94 -5.18 14.29
C SER A 121 -4.34 -4.39 13.11
N ASN A 122 -4.02 -5.05 12.00
CA ASN A 122 -3.54 -4.38 10.80
C ASN A 122 -4.68 -3.78 9.97
N LEU A 123 -5.93 -4.18 10.20
CA LEU A 123 -7.08 -3.62 9.46
C LEU A 123 -7.15 -2.11 9.63
N GLU A 124 -7.59 -1.39 8.60
CA GLU A 124 -7.60 0.08 8.52
C GLU A 124 -6.22 0.77 8.43
N MET A 125 -5.13 0.08 8.79
CA MET A 125 -3.79 0.64 8.94
C MET A 125 -3.03 0.66 7.61
N GLU A 126 -2.08 1.60 7.50
CA GLU A 126 -1.08 1.61 6.43
C GLU A 126 -0.32 0.29 6.38
N THR A 127 0.00 -0.15 5.17
CA THR A 127 0.95 -1.24 4.96
C THR A 127 2.36 -0.70 5.15
N THR A 128 3.17 -1.45 5.90
CA THR A 128 4.56 -1.11 6.24
C THR A 128 5.45 -2.32 5.99
N LEU A 129 6.76 -2.12 5.99
CA LEU A 129 7.70 -3.24 5.91
C LEU A 129 7.61 -4.17 7.13
N ALA A 130 7.10 -3.67 8.25
CA ALA A 130 6.98 -4.43 9.50
C ALA A 130 5.70 -5.27 9.59
N ASN A 131 4.64 -4.91 8.85
CA ASN A 131 3.33 -5.58 8.96
C ASN A 131 2.91 -6.37 7.73
N THR A 132 3.67 -6.27 6.62
CA THR A 132 3.40 -7.03 5.40
C THR A 132 3.87 -8.48 5.52
N VAL A 133 3.12 -9.40 4.91
CA VAL A 133 3.45 -10.84 4.89
C VAL A 133 4.63 -11.13 3.95
N ASP A 134 4.70 -10.40 2.83
CA ASP A 134 5.75 -10.55 1.84
C ASP A 134 6.82 -9.46 2.01
N VAL A 135 8.00 -9.86 2.48
CA VAL A 135 9.15 -8.96 2.67
C VAL A 135 9.64 -8.30 1.37
N LEU A 136 9.22 -8.82 0.21
CA LEU A 136 9.55 -8.28 -1.11
C LEU A 136 8.46 -7.35 -1.66
N ASN A 137 7.37 -7.11 -0.92
CA ASN A 137 6.28 -6.22 -1.34
C ASN A 137 6.81 -4.81 -1.65
N PRO A 138 6.80 -4.36 -2.92
CA PRO A 138 7.34 -3.05 -3.30
C PRO A 138 6.34 -1.91 -3.15
N TYR A 139 5.13 -2.19 -2.66
CA TYR A 139 3.97 -1.29 -2.68
C TYR A 139 3.40 -1.02 -1.29
N THR A 140 4.25 -0.95 -0.28
CA THR A 140 3.80 -0.53 1.05
C THR A 140 3.50 0.97 1.07
N GLY A 141 2.48 1.35 1.82
CA GLY A 141 2.08 2.74 1.99
C GLY A 141 3.16 3.61 2.64
N GLU A 142 3.93 3.01 3.56
CA GLU A 142 5.16 3.60 4.09
C GLU A 142 6.16 4.00 2.98
N MET A 143 6.47 3.06 2.07
CA MET A 143 7.44 3.33 1.00
C MET A 143 6.88 4.31 -0.02
N ASN A 144 5.59 4.25 -0.31
CA ASN A 144 4.94 5.20 -1.21
C ASN A 144 5.04 6.63 -0.66
N ALA A 145 4.69 6.86 0.61
CA ALA A 145 4.80 8.17 1.25
C ALA A 145 6.25 8.71 1.24
N LYS A 146 7.22 7.86 1.60
CA LYS A 146 8.65 8.23 1.57
C LYS A 146 9.15 8.53 0.16
N LYS A 147 8.74 7.73 -0.83
CA LYS A 147 9.07 7.97 -2.25
C LYS A 147 8.48 9.29 -2.73
N HIS A 148 7.22 9.56 -2.40
CA HIS A 148 6.54 10.80 -2.76
C HIS A 148 7.26 12.03 -2.18
N ALA A 149 7.77 11.95 -0.95
CA ALA A 149 8.59 13.02 -0.37
C ALA A 149 9.88 13.29 -1.16
N ARG A 150 10.54 12.25 -1.67
CA ARG A 150 11.73 12.41 -2.54
C ARG A 150 11.36 13.01 -3.90
N GLU A 151 10.25 12.61 -4.49
CA GLU A 151 9.72 13.22 -5.72
C GLU A 151 9.33 14.69 -5.50
N PHE A 152 8.73 15.01 -4.36
CA PHE A 152 8.39 16.37 -3.96
C PHE A 152 9.66 17.24 -3.88
N LEU A 153 10.73 16.78 -3.22
CA LEU A 153 11.99 17.51 -3.16
C LEU A 153 12.68 17.63 -4.52
N ALA A 154 12.57 16.61 -5.37
CA ALA A 154 13.12 16.68 -6.72
C ALA A 154 12.40 17.74 -7.58
N GLN A 155 11.09 17.94 -7.36
CA GLN A 155 10.29 18.88 -8.15
C GLN A 155 10.24 20.30 -7.55
N TYR A 156 10.26 20.42 -6.22
CA TYR A 156 10.00 21.67 -5.49
C TYR A 156 11.09 22.03 -4.49
N GLY A 157 12.24 21.34 -4.51
CA GLY A 157 13.35 21.54 -3.57
C GLY A 157 13.81 22.99 -3.47
N ASP A 158 13.94 23.67 -4.60
CA ASP A 158 14.34 25.07 -4.72
C ASP A 158 13.44 26.01 -3.88
N MET A 159 12.15 25.67 -3.73
CA MET A 159 11.21 26.47 -2.94
C MET A 159 11.46 26.39 -1.44
N VAL A 160 12.04 25.29 -0.97
CA VAL A 160 12.26 25.01 0.45
C VAL A 160 13.73 25.15 0.86
N GLU A 161 14.62 25.56 -0.06
CA GLU A 161 16.05 25.77 0.23
C GLU A 161 16.28 26.80 1.34
N ASN A 162 15.53 27.90 1.31
CA ASN A 162 15.65 29.01 2.26
C ASN A 162 14.60 28.97 3.38
N GLN A 163 13.67 28.01 3.34
CA GLN A 163 12.61 27.85 4.33
C GLN A 163 12.67 26.46 4.96
N THR A 164 13.47 26.35 6.02
CA THR A 164 13.72 25.08 6.71
C THR A 164 12.65 24.73 7.75
N SER A 165 11.62 25.57 7.95
CA SER A 165 10.53 25.32 8.90
C SER A 165 9.17 25.54 8.25
N PHE A 166 8.31 24.53 8.31
CA PHE A 166 6.92 24.60 7.84
C PHE A 166 6.04 23.56 8.54
N ALA A 167 4.73 23.76 8.44
CA ALA A 167 3.74 22.83 8.97
C ALA A 167 3.29 21.84 7.89
N VAL A 168 3.07 20.59 8.29
CA VAL A 168 2.35 19.59 7.51
C VAL A 168 1.04 19.33 8.23
N PHE A 169 -0.07 19.30 7.51
CA PHE A 169 -1.39 19.06 8.07
C PHE A 169 -1.86 17.66 7.73
N THR A 170 -2.44 16.97 8.71
CA THR A 170 -3.06 15.65 8.53
C THR A 170 -4.41 15.60 9.23
N SER A 171 -5.31 14.77 8.73
CA SER A 171 -6.52 14.42 9.46
C SER A 171 -6.22 13.46 10.62
N SER A 172 -7.14 13.31 11.56
CA SER A 172 -6.95 12.50 12.77
C SER A 172 -7.03 10.98 12.57
N SER A 173 -7.40 10.50 11.38
CA SER A 173 -7.31 9.07 11.05
C SER A 173 -5.87 8.57 11.13
N THR A 174 -5.64 7.45 11.82
CA THR A 174 -4.28 6.92 12.06
C THR A 174 -3.49 6.69 10.78
N ARG A 175 -4.11 6.11 9.74
CA ARG A 175 -3.46 5.90 8.43
C ARG A 175 -3.05 7.20 7.74
N CYS A 176 -3.84 8.27 7.87
CA CYS A 176 -3.52 9.58 7.32
C CYS A 176 -2.34 10.20 8.08
N HIS A 177 -2.40 10.12 9.41
CA HIS A 177 -1.33 10.58 10.28
C HIS A 177 0.00 9.84 10.01
N ASP A 178 -0.03 8.51 9.92
CA ASP A 178 1.14 7.69 9.62
C ASP A 178 1.70 8.02 8.23
N THR A 179 0.84 8.20 7.23
CA THR A 179 1.28 8.64 5.89
C THR A 179 1.98 9.99 5.94
N ALA A 180 1.43 10.97 6.67
CA ALA A 180 2.04 12.29 6.82
C ALA A 180 3.40 12.19 7.55
N GLN A 181 3.50 11.34 8.58
CA GLN A 181 4.75 11.09 9.28
C GLN A 181 5.79 10.43 8.35
N PHE A 182 5.42 9.40 7.60
CA PHE A 182 6.33 8.77 6.64
C PHE A 182 6.77 9.70 5.51
N PHE A 183 5.89 10.61 5.07
CA PHE A 183 6.27 11.67 4.14
C PHE A 183 7.31 12.59 4.77
N ILE A 184 7.11 13.04 6.02
CA ILE A 184 8.07 13.87 6.77
C ILE A 184 9.42 13.14 6.92
N ASP A 185 9.41 11.87 7.32
CA ASP A 185 10.62 11.04 7.41
C ASP A 185 11.34 10.96 6.04
N GLY A 186 10.56 10.87 4.96
CA GLY A 186 11.03 10.88 3.58
C GLY A 186 11.64 12.21 3.13
N LEU A 187 11.28 13.34 3.73
CA LEU A 187 11.95 14.62 3.47
C LEU A 187 13.34 14.63 4.14
N GLY A 188 13.46 13.99 5.31
CA GLY A 188 14.69 13.86 6.08
C GLY A 188 14.96 15.05 7.02
N ASP A 189 16.03 14.94 7.79
CA ASP A 189 16.28 15.78 8.99
C ASP A 189 16.69 17.23 8.72
N ARG A 190 16.69 17.67 7.45
CA ARG A 190 17.07 19.04 7.06
C ARG A 190 15.99 20.06 7.40
N PHE A 191 14.76 19.60 7.62
CA PHE A 191 13.60 20.46 7.86
C PHE A 191 13.09 20.29 9.29
N ASN A 192 12.80 21.41 9.94
CA ASN A 192 12.09 21.47 11.20
C ASN A 192 10.57 21.52 10.92
N ILE A 193 9.98 20.34 10.78
CA ILE A 193 8.57 20.20 10.40
C ILE A 193 7.70 20.00 11.63
N SER A 194 6.61 20.75 11.70
CA SER A 194 5.57 20.53 12.69
C SER A 194 4.38 19.82 12.06
N LEU A 195 4.08 18.61 12.53
CA LEU A 195 2.89 17.86 12.12
C LEU A 195 1.67 18.36 12.90
N GLN A 196 0.70 18.89 12.18
CA GLN A 196 -0.54 19.48 12.70
C GLN A 196 -1.71 18.55 12.39
N THR A 197 -2.25 17.92 13.42
CA THR A 197 -3.41 17.03 13.28
C THR A 197 -4.70 17.81 13.43
N VAL A 198 -5.55 17.79 12.41
CA VAL A 198 -6.88 18.37 12.43
C VAL A 198 -7.94 17.29 12.67
N SER A 199 -8.95 17.61 13.47
CA SER A 199 -10.01 16.64 13.81
C SER A 199 -10.91 16.35 12.60
N GLU A 200 -11.34 15.09 12.51
CA GLU A 200 -12.39 14.64 11.59
C GLU A 200 -13.80 14.66 12.20
N ASP A 201 -13.93 15.04 13.48
CA ASP A 201 -15.21 15.09 14.18
C ASP A 201 -16.16 16.13 13.57
N GLU A 202 -17.46 15.86 13.60
CA GLU A 202 -18.49 16.78 13.10
C GLU A 202 -18.34 18.20 13.69
N SER A 203 -17.96 18.29 14.97
CA SER A 203 -17.74 19.54 15.70
C SER A 203 -16.66 20.45 15.12
N ALA A 204 -15.76 19.93 14.27
CA ALA A 204 -14.73 20.72 13.58
C ALA A 204 -15.34 21.67 12.52
N GLY A 205 -16.58 21.43 12.09
CA GLY A 205 -17.25 22.25 11.08
C GLY A 205 -16.46 22.27 9.77
N ALA A 206 -16.20 23.47 9.23
CA ALA A 206 -15.38 23.63 8.03
C ALA A 206 -13.86 23.65 8.31
N ASN A 207 -13.42 23.62 9.57
CA ASN A 207 -12.01 23.63 9.95
C ASN A 207 -11.46 22.20 10.03
N THR A 208 -11.51 21.49 8.91
CA THR A 208 -11.10 20.08 8.80
C THR A 208 -10.64 19.75 7.38
N LEU A 209 -9.92 18.64 7.23
CA LEU A 209 -9.59 18.04 5.92
C LEU A 209 -10.67 17.07 5.41
N SER A 210 -11.70 16.79 6.21
CA SER A 210 -12.75 15.82 5.90
C SER A 210 -14.16 16.43 6.04
N ALA A 211 -14.38 17.61 5.46
CA ALA A 211 -15.56 18.44 5.71
C ALA A 211 -16.94 17.78 5.47
N HIS A 212 -16.99 16.69 4.71
CA HIS A 212 -18.23 15.91 4.53
C HIS A 212 -18.81 15.38 5.85
N HIS A 213 -17.98 15.00 6.84
CA HIS A 213 -18.45 14.53 8.15
C HIS A 213 -19.27 15.59 8.87
N SER A 214 -18.86 16.87 8.77
CA SER A 214 -19.51 17.98 9.45
C SER A 214 -20.69 18.59 8.67
N CYS A 215 -21.05 18.05 7.51
CA CYS A 215 -22.08 18.60 6.64
C CYS A 215 -23.44 17.93 6.91
N PRO A 216 -24.42 18.60 7.56
CA PRO A 216 -25.68 17.95 7.94
C PRO A 216 -26.55 17.51 6.76
N ALA A 217 -26.33 18.08 5.58
CA ALA A 217 -27.05 17.75 4.36
C ALA A 217 -26.30 16.73 3.48
N TRP A 218 -25.11 16.30 3.90
CA TRP A 218 -24.37 15.26 3.19
C TRP A 218 -25.01 13.90 3.46
N ASP A 219 -25.22 13.15 2.38
CA ASP A 219 -25.80 11.81 2.41
C ASP A 219 -24.99 10.96 1.42
N ASP A 220 -24.15 10.07 1.96
CA ASP A 220 -23.27 9.19 1.19
C ASP A 220 -24.05 8.23 0.28
N ASP A 221 -25.30 7.91 0.65
CA ASP A 221 -26.10 6.85 0.06
C ASP A 221 -27.19 7.38 -0.89
N VAL A 222 -27.31 8.70 -1.05
CA VAL A 222 -28.38 9.37 -1.84
C VAL A 222 -28.48 8.85 -3.29
N ASN A 223 -27.38 8.32 -3.84
CA ASN A 223 -27.28 7.82 -5.21
C ASN A 223 -27.09 6.29 -5.30
N ASP A 224 -27.26 5.54 -4.21
CA ASP A 224 -27.05 4.08 -4.22
C ASP A 224 -27.90 3.36 -5.26
N GLY A 225 -29.14 3.80 -5.48
CA GLY A 225 -30.02 3.26 -6.53
C GLY A 225 -29.52 3.47 -7.96
N ILE A 226 -28.53 4.34 -8.19
CA ILE A 226 -27.82 4.46 -9.48
C ILE A 226 -26.75 3.38 -9.56
N LEU A 227 -25.97 3.17 -8.49
CA LEU A 227 -24.91 2.18 -8.42
C LEU A 227 -25.46 0.74 -8.54
N GLU A 228 -26.61 0.46 -7.94
CA GLU A 228 -27.28 -0.84 -8.01
C GLU A 228 -27.69 -1.26 -9.43
N LYS A 229 -27.85 -0.30 -10.34
CA LYS A 229 -28.19 -0.58 -11.75
C LYS A 229 -26.99 -1.02 -12.58
N TYR A 230 -25.78 -0.91 -12.05
CA TYR A 230 -24.58 -1.34 -12.75
C TYR A 230 -24.61 -2.85 -13.01
N ASP A 231 -24.30 -3.26 -14.25
CA ASP A 231 -24.36 -4.66 -14.64
C ASP A 231 -23.29 -5.49 -13.90
N THR A 232 -23.75 -6.45 -13.10
CA THR A 232 -22.91 -7.39 -12.36
C THR A 232 -22.81 -8.77 -13.03
N GLY A 233 -23.34 -8.93 -14.25
CA GLY A 233 -23.32 -10.17 -15.01
C GLY A 233 -21.92 -10.77 -15.19
N TYR A 234 -20.90 -9.91 -15.30
CA TYR A 234 -19.49 -10.33 -15.37
C TYR A 234 -19.04 -11.12 -14.13
N LEU A 235 -19.56 -10.83 -12.93
CA LEU A 235 -19.25 -11.56 -11.71
C LEU A 235 -19.78 -13.00 -11.77
N SER A 236 -20.99 -13.19 -12.31
CA SER A 236 -21.55 -14.53 -12.52
C SER A 236 -20.72 -15.33 -13.51
N GLY A 237 -20.27 -14.69 -14.60
CA GLY A 237 -19.38 -15.29 -15.58
C GLY A 237 -18.05 -15.75 -14.96
N ILE A 238 -17.41 -14.90 -14.14
CA ILE A 238 -16.18 -15.23 -13.42
C ILE A 238 -16.41 -16.40 -12.46
N ALA A 239 -17.46 -16.35 -11.64
CA ALA A 239 -17.76 -17.42 -10.69
C ALA A 239 -18.01 -18.77 -11.39
N LYS A 240 -18.73 -18.78 -12.52
CA LYS A 240 -18.94 -20.01 -13.32
C LYS A 240 -17.63 -20.54 -13.88
N ARG A 241 -16.76 -19.66 -14.39
CA ARG A 241 -15.44 -20.05 -14.92
C ARG A 241 -14.57 -20.69 -13.83
N LEU A 242 -14.39 -20.01 -12.69
CA LEU A 242 -13.57 -20.52 -11.58
C LEU A 242 -14.10 -21.85 -11.04
N ASN A 243 -15.42 -21.99 -10.87
CA ASN A 243 -16.02 -23.26 -10.45
C ASN A 243 -15.85 -24.39 -11.47
N LYS A 244 -15.83 -24.07 -12.78
CA LYS A 244 -15.61 -25.06 -13.83
C LYS A 244 -14.16 -25.53 -13.84
N GLU A 245 -13.21 -24.62 -13.66
CA GLU A 245 -11.77 -24.95 -13.59
C GLU A 245 -11.49 -25.92 -12.43
N THR A 246 -12.03 -25.63 -11.25
CA THR A 246 -11.80 -26.43 -10.03
C THR A 246 -12.63 -27.72 -9.94
N LYS A 247 -13.66 -27.91 -10.77
CA LYS A 247 -14.42 -29.17 -10.84
C LYS A 247 -13.68 -30.18 -11.74
N ALA A 248 -12.69 -30.85 -11.18
CA ALA A 248 -12.17 -32.14 -11.67
C ALA A 248 -12.16 -33.14 -10.51
#